data_AF-A0A256H7M3-F1
#
_entry.id   AF-A0A256H7M3-F1
#
_cell.length_a   1.000
_cell.length_b   1.000
_cell.length_c   1.000
_cell.angle_alpha   90.00
_cell.angle_beta   90.00
_cell.angle_gamma   90.00
#
_symmetry.space_group_name_H-M   'P 1'
#
loop_
_entity.id
_entity.type
_entity.pdbx_description
1 polymer ?
#
loop_
_entity_poly.entity_id
_entity_poly.type
_entity_poly.pdbx_seq_one_letter_code
_entity_poly.pdbx_strand_id
1 'polypeptide(L)'
;MCSRRSRGGLTVSPGGDGSSAPPGSVGVGRARCTPRRNRIRSPSNDTPLLGDAYRAFVTRSRTRVDAHVKVLDDDVVALAKERGIDALVYAPHFTRLRTVQERAGRYADDDLTIVPAREVFTGDWGNRRHLLVLGLEEPVPDYITFEAAMAEFERQDAVVLVPHPGFATISLTRPEIAAHAERLAAVETYNTKLLPHQNGRTRRIAEVTDQPGFGSSYAHLPGTVGEAWTEFEGDFDDADAVVDAFRQERPRTVVHRGGVRHQLRGLLEFAHLGYENTWEKLDRLFLSGDEPTLPTNVVYEGRFNDVSVYSGTLSDYRPK
;
A
#
# COMPACT_ATOMS: atom_id res chain seq x y z
N MET A 1 -1.08 35.02 -38.65
CA MET A 1 -0.91 35.56 -40.02
C MET A 1 -0.01 34.61 -40.80
N CYS A 2 -0.49 34.12 -41.96
CA CYS A 2 0.22 33.42 -43.05
C CYS A 2 0.98 32.10 -42.72
N SER A 3 0.94 31.03 -43.52
CA SER A 3 0.31 30.79 -44.82
C SER A 3 0.20 29.29 -45.06
N ARG A 4 -0.91 28.88 -45.69
CA ARG A 4 -1.10 27.61 -46.39
C ARG A 4 -0.02 27.38 -47.45
N ARG A 5 0.25 26.11 -47.77
CA ARG A 5 0.23 25.60 -49.15
C ARG A 5 -0.02 24.10 -49.19
N SER A 6 -0.68 23.71 -50.25
CA SER A 6 -1.43 22.49 -50.51
C SER A 6 -0.97 21.85 -51.82
N ARG A 7 -1.38 20.59 -52.02
CA ARG A 7 -1.41 19.79 -53.28
C ARG A 7 -0.07 19.13 -53.60
N GLY A 8 0.00 17.87 -54.03
CA GLY A 8 -1.02 16.89 -54.43
C GLY A 8 -0.34 15.82 -55.28
N GLY A 9 -0.99 14.69 -55.53
CA GLY A 9 -0.57 13.75 -56.58
C GLY A 9 -0.63 12.28 -56.19
N LEU A 10 -1.78 11.66 -56.45
CA LEU A 10 -1.96 10.22 -56.61
C LEU A 10 -1.38 9.75 -57.95
N THR A 11 -0.71 8.60 -57.96
CA THR A 11 -0.72 7.65 -59.09
C THR A 11 -0.62 6.22 -58.55
N VAL A 12 -1.42 5.33 -59.13
CA VAL A 12 -1.72 3.96 -58.69
C VAL A 12 -1.20 2.97 -59.75
N SER A 13 -0.45 1.95 -59.28
CA SER A 13 -0.31 0.54 -59.74
C SER A 13 0.24 0.20 -61.13
N PRO A 14 0.51 -1.09 -61.48
CA PRO A 14 0.65 -2.33 -60.67
C PRO A 14 1.91 -3.19 -61.01
N GLY A 15 2.14 -4.28 -60.25
CA GLY A 15 2.55 -5.56 -60.85
C GLY A 15 3.75 -6.31 -60.22
N GLY A 16 3.52 -7.55 -59.81
CA GLY A 16 4.37 -8.70 -60.19
C GLY A 16 5.37 -9.25 -59.17
N ASP A 17 4.96 -10.34 -58.51
CA ASP A 17 5.68 -11.59 -58.17
C ASP A 17 7.21 -11.67 -58.16
N GLY A 18 7.75 -12.42 -57.18
CA GLY A 18 8.91 -13.28 -57.45
C GLY A 18 9.95 -13.40 -56.34
N SER A 19 10.01 -14.60 -55.78
CA SER A 19 11.02 -15.21 -54.91
C SER A 19 12.50 -14.93 -55.26
N SER A 20 13.35 -15.08 -54.23
CA SER A 20 14.74 -15.56 -54.22
C SER A 20 15.86 -14.56 -53.85
N ALA A 21 16.56 -14.91 -52.77
CA ALA A 21 17.92 -14.46 -52.41
C ALA A 21 18.94 -15.49 -52.96
N PRO A 22 20.29 -15.33 -52.80
CA PRO A 22 21.17 -14.20 -52.42
C PRO A 22 22.18 -13.93 -53.59
N PRO A 23 23.44 -13.42 -53.49
CA PRO A 23 24.29 -12.94 -52.37
C PRO A 23 25.01 -11.58 -52.63
N GLY A 24 25.79 -11.10 -51.66
CA GLY A 24 26.78 -10.04 -51.93
C GLY A 24 27.09 -9.14 -50.74
N SER A 25 28.14 -9.50 -50.01
CA SER A 25 28.81 -8.68 -48.99
C SER A 25 29.55 -7.48 -49.59
N VAL A 26 29.25 -6.25 -49.16
CA VAL A 26 30.23 -5.15 -49.04
C VAL A 26 29.81 -4.26 -47.88
N GLY A 27 30.70 -4.09 -46.90
CA GLY A 27 30.46 -3.27 -45.72
C GLY A 27 30.71 -1.78 -45.95
N VAL A 28 30.01 -0.95 -45.18
CA VAL A 28 30.49 0.36 -44.73
C VAL A 28 29.96 0.58 -43.32
N GLY A 29 30.88 0.76 -42.37
CA GLY A 29 30.58 0.92 -40.96
C GLY A 29 29.81 2.20 -40.65
N ARG A 30 28.91 2.09 -39.68
CA ARG A 30 28.47 3.22 -38.86
C ARG A 30 28.81 2.90 -37.40
N ALA A 31 29.78 3.62 -36.87
CA ALA A 31 30.09 3.65 -35.46
C ALA A 31 28.87 4.12 -34.67
N ARG A 32 28.39 3.31 -33.73
CA ARG A 32 27.54 3.77 -32.63
C ARG A 32 28.40 3.79 -31.37
N CYS A 33 28.56 4.99 -30.82
CA CYS A 33 29.14 5.20 -29.50
C CYS A 33 28.29 4.47 -28.45
N THR A 34 28.87 3.47 -27.81
CA THR A 34 28.41 2.93 -26.53
C THR A 34 29.21 3.60 -25.42
N PRO A 35 28.59 4.06 -24.32
CA PRO A 35 29.33 4.59 -23.19
C PRO A 35 30.03 3.44 -22.45
N ARG A 36 31.36 3.50 -22.41
CA ARG A 36 32.22 2.61 -21.63
C ARG A 36 31.91 2.76 -20.14
N ARG A 37 31.52 1.65 -19.50
CA ARG A 37 31.51 1.51 -18.04
C ARG A 37 32.95 1.65 -17.51
N ASN A 38 33.18 2.66 -16.68
CA ASN A 38 34.45 2.86 -16.00
C ASN A 38 34.60 1.80 -14.89
N ARG A 39 35.59 0.91 -15.07
CA ARG A 39 35.96 -0.11 -14.08
C ARG A 39 36.93 0.54 -13.10
N ILE A 40 36.44 0.95 -11.94
CA ILE A 40 37.30 1.44 -10.85
C ILE A 40 38.09 0.24 -10.31
N ARG A 41 39.42 0.33 -10.41
CA ARG A 41 40.37 -0.62 -9.83
C ARG A 41 40.37 -0.44 -8.30
N SER A 42 40.31 -1.56 -7.58
CA SER A 42 40.55 -1.62 -6.14
C SER A 42 41.97 -1.14 -5.80
N PRO A 43 42.17 -0.26 -4.81
CA PRO A 43 43.46 -0.10 -4.18
C PRO A 43 43.67 -1.18 -3.11
N SER A 44 44.94 -1.53 -2.95
CA SER A 44 45.54 -2.54 -2.08
C SER A 44 45.28 -2.31 -0.59
N ASN A 45 45.27 -3.43 0.17
CA ASN A 45 45.32 -3.46 1.62
C ASN A 45 46.68 -2.96 2.12
N ASP A 46 46.72 -1.72 2.61
CA ASP A 46 47.73 -1.27 3.57
C ASP A 46 47.01 -0.59 4.74
N THR A 47 47.13 -1.20 5.92
CA THR A 47 46.58 -0.71 7.18
C THR A 47 47.59 0.21 7.86
N PRO A 48 47.25 1.45 8.23
CA PRO A 48 47.90 2.14 9.32
C PRO A 48 47.02 2.10 10.57
N LEU A 49 47.58 1.55 11.65
CA LEU A 49 47.10 1.75 13.01
C LEU A 49 47.32 3.21 13.40
N LEU A 50 46.26 3.99 13.65
CA LEU A 50 46.32 5.19 14.49
C LEU A 50 44.91 5.73 14.82
N GLY A 51 44.59 5.70 16.12
CA GLY A 51 43.91 6.82 16.80
C GLY A 51 42.38 6.79 16.87
N ASP A 52 41.87 6.66 18.08
CA ASP A 52 40.49 6.92 18.53
C ASP A 52 39.99 8.35 18.24
N ALA A 53 39.77 8.70 16.97
CA ALA A 53 39.05 9.93 16.63
C ALA A 53 38.23 9.74 15.35
N TYR A 54 36.93 9.99 15.45
CA TYR A 54 35.96 10.10 14.36
C TYR A 54 35.43 8.79 13.73
N ARG A 55 34.79 7.94 14.53
CA ARG A 55 33.64 7.15 14.05
C ARG A 55 32.33 7.91 14.28
N ALA A 56 32.16 9.03 13.59
CA ALA A 56 30.82 9.47 13.24
C ALA A 56 30.32 8.51 12.16
N PHE A 57 29.68 7.41 12.56
CA PHE A 57 28.77 6.73 11.65
C PHE A 57 27.70 7.76 11.32
N VAL A 58 27.73 8.33 10.11
CA VAL A 58 26.56 8.98 9.53
C VAL A 58 25.55 7.85 9.34
N THR A 59 24.78 7.56 10.38
CA THR A 59 23.54 6.81 10.19
C THR A 59 22.72 7.66 9.25
N ARG A 60 22.45 7.18 8.03
CA ARG A 60 21.45 7.81 7.18
C ARG A 60 20.19 7.99 8.02
N SER A 61 19.58 9.16 7.94
CA SER A 61 18.28 9.41 8.52
C SER A 61 17.28 8.35 8.07
N ARG A 62 16.37 7.98 8.97
CA ARG A 62 15.41 6.90 8.78
C ARG A 62 14.13 7.24 9.49
N THR A 63 13.01 6.95 8.83
CA THR A 63 11.68 7.03 9.43
C THR A 63 11.07 5.63 9.50
N ARG A 64 10.65 5.22 10.69
CA ARG A 64 9.99 3.95 10.99
C ARG A 64 8.49 4.16 11.03
N VAL A 65 7.80 3.63 10.03
CA VAL A 65 6.35 3.75 9.86
C VAL A 65 5.69 2.43 10.22
N ASP A 66 4.93 2.36 11.32
CA ASP A 66 3.99 1.26 11.52
C ASP A 66 2.78 1.49 10.61
N ALA A 67 2.82 0.83 9.45
CA ALA A 67 2.02 1.21 8.30
C ALA A 67 0.55 0.80 8.37
N HIS A 68 0.08 0.18 9.46
CA HIS A 68 -1.34 -0.12 9.65
C HIS A 68 -1.66 -0.40 11.12
N VAL A 69 -2.41 0.47 11.79
CA VAL A 69 -2.94 0.26 13.15
C VAL A 69 -4.43 0.57 13.24
N LYS A 70 -5.15 -0.13 14.12
CA LYS A 70 -6.61 0.03 14.34
C LYS A 70 -6.96 0.79 15.60
N VAL A 71 -6.02 0.82 16.54
CA VAL A 71 -6.15 1.48 17.83
C VAL A 71 -5.22 2.68 17.89
N LEU A 72 -5.64 3.70 18.63
CA LEU A 72 -4.88 4.92 18.84
C LEU A 72 -5.39 5.57 20.10
N ASP A 73 -4.64 5.57 21.19
CA ASP A 73 -4.94 6.22 22.46
C ASP A 73 -3.62 6.62 23.13
N ASP A 74 -3.68 7.15 24.35
CA ASP A 74 -2.48 7.61 25.06
C ASP A 74 -1.46 6.47 25.28
N ASP A 75 -1.93 5.25 25.57
CA ASP A 75 -1.07 4.08 25.78
C ASP A 75 -0.40 3.65 24.47
N VAL A 76 -1.14 3.67 23.35
CA VAL A 76 -0.60 3.40 22.01
C VAL A 76 0.47 4.41 21.63
N VAL A 77 0.24 5.70 21.84
CA VAL A 77 1.21 6.77 21.54
C VAL A 77 2.47 6.59 22.38
N ALA A 78 2.32 6.42 23.69
CA ALA A 78 3.44 6.22 24.60
C ALA A 78 4.28 4.99 24.19
N LEU A 79 3.60 3.88 23.86
CA LEU A 79 4.27 2.65 23.46
C LEU A 79 4.96 2.76 22.09
N ALA A 80 4.35 3.45 21.12
CA ALA A 80 4.96 3.70 19.82
C ALA A 80 6.29 4.47 19.98
N LYS A 81 6.26 5.54 20.78
CA LYS A 81 7.45 6.34 21.12
C LYS A 81 8.51 5.53 21.86
N GLU A 82 8.11 4.76 22.88
CA GLU A 82 9.03 3.84 23.60
C GLU A 82 9.72 2.86 22.64
N ARG A 83 9.00 2.42 21.61
CA ARG A 83 9.50 1.50 20.59
C ARG A 83 10.30 2.17 19.48
N GLY A 84 10.43 3.49 19.51
CA GLY A 84 11.11 4.28 18.49
C GLY A 84 10.43 4.24 17.14
N ILE A 85 9.09 4.18 17.12
CA ILE A 85 8.28 4.34 15.91
C ILE A 85 8.06 5.84 15.69
N ASP A 86 8.31 6.30 14.47
CA ASP A 86 8.27 7.73 14.12
C ASP A 86 6.91 8.11 13.51
N ALA A 87 6.21 7.15 12.88
CA ALA A 87 4.87 7.37 12.36
C ALA A 87 3.95 6.15 12.50
N LEU A 88 2.66 6.40 12.76
CA LEU A 88 1.59 5.41 12.72
C LEU A 88 0.61 5.74 11.59
N VAL A 89 0.26 4.74 10.78
CA VAL A 89 -0.87 4.86 9.84
C VAL A 89 -2.13 4.33 10.52
N TYR A 90 -2.97 5.26 10.99
CA TYR A 90 -4.18 4.96 11.75
C TYR A 90 -5.37 4.75 10.81
N ALA A 91 -5.85 3.51 10.72
CA ALA A 91 -6.93 3.09 9.82
C ALA A 91 -7.92 2.14 10.52
N PRO A 92 -8.73 2.64 11.47
CA PRO A 92 -9.73 1.83 12.17
C PRO A 92 -10.85 1.35 11.23
N HIS A 93 -11.50 0.25 11.59
CA HIS A 93 -12.63 -0.29 10.83
C HIS A 93 -13.89 0.57 11.00
N PHE A 94 -14.70 0.66 9.94
CA PHE A 94 -16.05 1.25 9.93
C PHE A 94 -16.18 2.66 10.54
N THR A 95 -15.08 3.40 10.63
CA THR A 95 -15.02 4.73 11.23
C THR A 95 -14.89 5.79 10.15
N ARG A 96 -15.73 6.82 10.17
CA ARG A 96 -15.73 7.90 9.16
C ARG A 96 -14.37 8.59 9.08
N LEU A 97 -13.95 8.91 7.85
CA LEU A 97 -12.66 9.56 7.57
C LEU A 97 -12.43 10.80 8.45
N ARG A 98 -13.42 11.69 8.58
CA ARG A 98 -13.34 12.88 9.44
C ARG A 98 -13.03 12.54 10.90
N THR A 99 -13.65 11.51 11.46
CA THR A 99 -13.38 11.06 12.84
C THR A 99 -11.97 10.50 12.97
N VAL A 100 -11.48 9.81 11.94
CA VAL A 100 -10.08 9.33 11.89
C VAL A 100 -9.11 10.52 11.86
N GLN A 101 -9.34 11.52 11.01
CA GLN A 101 -8.53 12.74 10.90
C GLN A 101 -8.51 13.53 12.22
N GLU A 102 -9.68 13.74 12.84
CA GLU A 102 -9.79 14.43 14.13
C GLU A 102 -9.04 13.69 15.24
N ARG A 103 -9.06 12.36 15.24
CA ARG A 103 -8.30 11.55 16.21
C ARG A 103 -6.80 11.60 15.93
N ALA A 104 -6.40 11.50 14.66
CA ALA A 104 -4.99 11.61 14.26
C ALA A 104 -4.38 12.95 14.70
N GLY A 105 -5.07 14.06 14.41
CA GLY A 105 -4.61 15.40 14.82
C GLY A 105 -4.56 15.62 16.33
N ARG A 106 -5.32 14.85 17.13
CA ARG A 106 -5.23 14.91 18.60
C ARG A 106 -3.96 14.25 19.16
N TYR A 107 -3.49 13.19 18.50
CA TYR A 107 -2.43 12.32 19.02
C TYR A 107 -1.09 12.49 18.29
N ALA A 108 -1.06 13.28 17.21
CA ALA A 108 0.18 13.68 16.55
C ALA A 108 0.90 14.76 17.35
N ASP A 109 2.22 14.65 17.42
CA ASP A 109 3.13 15.66 17.98
C ASP A 109 4.52 15.57 17.34
N ASP A 110 5.46 16.38 17.82
CA ASP A 110 6.82 16.50 17.26
C ASP A 110 7.62 15.19 17.26
N ASP A 111 7.28 14.21 18.10
CA ASP A 111 7.99 12.92 18.16
C ASP A 111 7.26 11.78 17.42
N LEU A 112 5.97 11.95 17.11
CA LEU A 112 5.15 10.91 16.51
C LEU A 112 4.13 11.47 15.53
N THR A 113 4.34 11.17 14.24
CA THR A 113 3.37 11.48 13.20
C THR A 113 2.22 10.46 13.21
N ILE A 114 0.97 10.93 13.13
CA ILE A 114 -0.19 10.07 12.91
C ILE A 114 -0.78 10.34 11.53
N VAL A 115 -0.66 9.38 10.62
CA VAL A 115 -1.21 9.45 9.26
C VAL A 115 -2.66 8.92 9.30
N PRO A 116 -3.69 9.76 9.09
CA PRO A 116 -5.06 9.28 8.98
C PRO A 116 -5.25 8.50 7.68
N ALA A 117 -5.83 7.31 7.78
CA ALA A 117 -6.06 6.44 6.64
C ALA A 117 -7.38 5.65 6.78
N ARG A 118 -7.80 5.00 5.69
CA ARG A 118 -8.97 4.11 5.67
C ARG A 118 -8.55 2.74 5.21
N GLU A 119 -8.99 1.69 5.89
CA GLU A 119 -9.10 0.38 5.24
C GLU A 119 -10.51 0.29 4.66
N VAL A 120 -10.62 0.43 3.34
CA VAL A 120 -11.89 0.40 2.61
C VAL A 120 -12.20 -1.04 2.21
N PHE A 121 -13.42 -1.46 2.51
CA PHE A 121 -13.94 -2.79 2.24
C PHE A 121 -14.74 -2.70 0.95
N THR A 122 -14.29 -3.34 -0.12
CA THR A 122 -14.97 -3.32 -1.42
C THR A 122 -15.56 -4.69 -1.75
N GLY A 123 -16.56 -4.72 -2.63
CA GLY A 123 -17.25 -5.94 -3.01
C GLY A 123 -18.26 -6.44 -1.96
N ASP A 124 -18.97 -7.49 -2.32
CA ASP A 124 -19.89 -8.19 -1.43
C ASP A 124 -19.15 -9.21 -0.54
N TRP A 125 -19.90 -9.99 0.23
CA TRP A 125 -19.35 -11.00 1.14
C TRP A 125 -18.60 -12.14 0.44
N GLY A 126 -18.97 -12.47 -0.81
CA GLY A 126 -18.36 -13.53 -1.59
C GLY A 126 -17.06 -13.10 -2.28
N ASN A 127 -16.87 -11.80 -2.49
CA ASN A 127 -15.72 -11.24 -3.19
C ASN A 127 -15.20 -9.94 -2.54
N ARG A 128 -15.02 -10.00 -1.22
CA ARG A 128 -14.59 -8.88 -0.40
C ARG A 128 -13.10 -8.61 -0.62
N ARG A 129 -12.74 -7.34 -0.84
CA ARG A 129 -11.34 -6.91 -0.84
C ARG A 129 -11.13 -5.75 0.12
N HIS A 130 -10.03 -5.80 0.85
CA HIS A 130 -9.59 -4.69 1.67
C HIS A 130 -8.49 -3.92 0.94
N LEU A 131 -8.60 -2.61 0.97
CA LEU A 131 -7.60 -1.68 0.44
C LEU A 131 -7.26 -0.70 1.54
N LEU A 132 -5.97 -0.55 1.86
CA LEU A 132 -5.49 0.47 2.78
C LEU A 132 -5.18 1.72 1.97
N VAL A 133 -5.86 2.82 2.25
CA VAL A 133 -5.82 4.03 1.44
C VAL A 133 -5.40 5.21 2.28
N LEU A 134 -4.37 5.91 1.80
CA LEU A 134 -3.75 7.06 2.44
C LEU A 134 -3.95 8.31 1.57
N GLY A 135 -3.99 9.49 2.19
CA GLY A 135 -4.15 10.75 1.47
C GLY A 135 -5.57 11.01 0.96
N LEU A 136 -6.60 10.47 1.62
CA LEU A 136 -7.99 10.78 1.31
C LEU A 136 -8.41 12.13 1.91
N GLU A 137 -9.06 12.96 1.09
CA GLU A 137 -9.68 14.22 1.51
C GLU A 137 -11.20 14.06 1.64
N GLU A 138 -11.82 13.32 0.71
CA GLU A 138 -13.24 13.02 0.70
C GLU A 138 -13.50 11.56 1.12
N PRO A 139 -14.58 11.29 1.87
CA PRO A 139 -14.88 9.94 2.34
C PRO A 139 -15.28 9.01 1.18
N VAL A 140 -14.73 7.80 1.18
CA VAL A 140 -15.13 6.70 0.30
C VAL A 140 -15.86 5.63 1.12
N PRO A 141 -17.09 5.23 0.75
CA PRO A 141 -17.84 4.25 1.51
C PRO A 141 -17.27 2.84 1.38
N ASP A 142 -17.59 2.02 2.38
CA ASP A 142 -17.43 0.58 2.29
C ASP A 142 -18.54 -0.02 1.41
N TYR A 143 -18.36 -1.25 0.92
CA TYR A 143 -19.34 -2.04 0.16
C TYR A 143 -19.83 -1.41 -1.15
N ILE A 144 -18.92 -0.73 -1.84
CA ILE A 144 -19.05 -0.40 -3.26
C ILE A 144 -18.22 -1.37 -4.12
N THR A 145 -18.43 -1.35 -5.43
CA THR A 145 -17.61 -2.15 -6.35
C THR A 145 -16.13 -1.77 -6.23
N PHE A 146 -15.25 -2.75 -6.44
CA PHE A 146 -13.80 -2.55 -6.43
C PHE A 146 -13.38 -1.44 -7.40
N GLU A 147 -13.88 -1.45 -8.64
CA GLU A 147 -13.53 -0.44 -9.65
C GLU A 147 -14.02 0.96 -9.29
N ALA A 148 -15.20 1.09 -8.68
CA ALA A 148 -15.69 2.40 -8.24
C ALA A 148 -14.83 2.98 -7.10
N ALA A 149 -14.40 2.13 -6.16
CA ALA A 149 -13.48 2.55 -5.10
C ALA A 149 -12.14 2.98 -5.68
N MET A 150 -11.55 2.18 -6.57
CA MET A 150 -10.28 2.52 -7.21
C MET A 150 -10.36 3.81 -8.05
N ALA A 151 -11.49 4.04 -8.75
CA ALA A 151 -11.71 5.28 -9.48
C ALA A 151 -11.80 6.50 -8.56
N GLU A 152 -12.40 6.36 -7.37
CA GLU A 152 -12.48 7.42 -6.38
C GLU A 152 -11.11 7.70 -5.75
N PHE A 153 -10.29 6.67 -5.52
CA PHE A 153 -8.91 6.85 -5.04
C PHE A 153 -8.05 7.59 -6.08
N GLU A 154 -8.18 7.21 -7.34
CA GLU A 154 -7.48 7.88 -8.45
C GLU A 154 -7.92 9.33 -8.62
N ARG A 155 -9.22 9.62 -8.48
CA ARG A 155 -9.76 11.00 -8.52
C ARG A 155 -9.16 11.89 -7.43
N GLN A 156 -8.84 11.33 -6.28
CA GLN A 156 -8.26 12.03 -5.12
C GLN A 156 -6.72 11.96 -5.08
N ASP A 157 -6.05 11.38 -6.08
CA ASP A 157 -4.61 11.10 -6.04
C ASP A 157 -4.15 10.35 -4.76
N ALA A 158 -5.02 9.47 -4.27
CA ALA A 158 -4.81 8.74 -3.04
C ALA A 158 -3.86 7.54 -3.25
N VAL A 159 -3.07 7.24 -2.23
CA VAL A 159 -2.13 6.12 -2.26
C VAL A 159 -2.82 4.84 -1.82
N VAL A 160 -2.83 3.83 -2.69
CA VAL A 160 -3.49 2.55 -2.45
C VAL A 160 -2.47 1.47 -2.11
N LEU A 161 -2.57 0.89 -0.92
CA LEU A 161 -1.78 -0.23 -0.45
C LEU A 161 -2.66 -1.48 -0.31
N VAL A 162 -2.08 -2.66 -0.55
CA VAL A 162 -2.79 -3.95 -0.40
C VAL A 162 -2.43 -4.60 0.94
N PRO A 163 -3.29 -4.51 1.97
CA PRO A 163 -3.05 -5.19 3.24
C PRO A 163 -3.31 -6.70 3.09
N HIS A 164 -2.50 -7.52 3.78
CA HIS A 164 -2.66 -8.98 3.91
C HIS A 164 -3.11 -9.74 2.63
N PRO A 165 -2.41 -9.59 1.49
CA PRO A 165 -2.83 -10.16 0.20
C PRO A 165 -3.03 -11.69 0.26
N GLY A 166 -4.11 -12.15 -0.35
CA GLY A 166 -4.51 -13.56 -0.37
C GLY A 166 -4.90 -14.12 1.01
N PHE A 167 -5.06 -13.29 2.04
CA PHE A 167 -5.61 -13.71 3.32
C PHE A 167 -7.12 -13.98 3.21
N ALA A 168 -7.50 -15.24 3.43
CA ALA A 168 -8.87 -15.72 3.30
C ALA A 168 -9.53 -15.24 1.98
N THR A 169 -10.78 -14.78 2.05
CA THR A 169 -11.55 -14.22 0.93
C THR A 169 -11.74 -12.71 1.10
N ILE A 170 -10.82 -12.04 1.81
CA ILE A 170 -11.01 -10.64 2.27
C ILE A 170 -9.95 -9.66 1.75
N SER A 171 -8.99 -10.12 0.93
CA SER A 171 -7.98 -9.26 0.31
C SER A 171 -7.71 -9.69 -1.12
N LEU A 172 -7.01 -8.85 -1.87
CA LEU A 172 -6.71 -9.09 -3.27
C LEU A 172 -5.87 -10.36 -3.42
N THR A 173 -6.19 -11.11 -4.46
CA THR A 173 -5.44 -12.28 -4.90
C THR A 173 -4.27 -11.87 -5.79
N ARG A 174 -3.33 -12.81 -6.03
CA ARG A 174 -2.20 -12.58 -6.95
C ARG A 174 -2.65 -12.10 -8.35
N PRO A 175 -3.65 -12.74 -9.02
CA PRO A 175 -4.10 -12.25 -10.33
C PRO A 175 -4.68 -10.84 -10.29
N GLU A 176 -5.42 -10.48 -9.23
CA GLU A 176 -5.97 -9.12 -9.08
C GLU A 176 -4.87 -8.08 -8.89
N ILE A 177 -3.87 -8.36 -8.03
CA ILE A 177 -2.71 -7.47 -7.85
C ILE A 177 -1.95 -7.29 -9.16
N ALA A 178 -1.73 -8.37 -9.92
CA ALA A 178 -1.07 -8.29 -11.22
C ALA A 178 -1.88 -7.46 -12.24
N ALA A 179 -3.21 -7.58 -12.24
CA ALA A 179 -4.09 -6.85 -13.14
C ALA A 179 -4.19 -5.35 -12.83
N HIS A 180 -3.90 -4.95 -11.58
CA HIS A 180 -3.99 -3.56 -11.12
C HIS A 180 -2.64 -2.98 -10.68
N ALA A 181 -1.53 -3.59 -11.10
CA ALA A 181 -0.18 -3.27 -10.61
C ALA A 181 0.18 -1.78 -10.67
N GLU A 182 -0.22 -1.08 -11.74
CA GLU A 182 0.06 0.36 -11.93
C GLU A 182 -0.76 1.28 -11.01
N ARG A 183 -1.82 0.76 -10.38
CA ARG A 183 -2.72 1.51 -9.50
C ARG A 183 -2.42 1.27 -8.02
N LEU A 184 -1.40 0.47 -7.71
CA LEU A 184 -1.05 0.04 -6.35
C LEU A 184 0.36 0.53 -6.02
N ALA A 185 0.52 1.16 -4.85
CA ALA A 185 1.81 1.70 -4.43
C ALA A 185 2.64 0.72 -3.58
N ALA A 186 1.99 -0.26 -2.94
CA ALA A 186 2.67 -1.33 -2.22
C ALA A 186 1.77 -2.52 -1.89
N VAL A 187 2.41 -3.65 -1.60
CA VAL A 187 1.77 -4.86 -1.10
C VAL A 187 2.35 -5.25 0.26
N GLU A 188 1.50 -5.65 1.21
CA GLU A 188 1.97 -6.02 2.55
C GLU A 188 2.76 -7.34 2.49
N THR A 189 3.98 -7.33 2.99
CA THR A 189 4.91 -8.46 3.01
C THR A 189 5.18 -8.99 4.43
N TYR A 190 4.73 -8.23 5.43
CA TYR A 190 4.74 -8.66 6.82
C TYR A 190 3.59 -8.03 7.60
N ASN A 191 2.82 -8.87 8.28
CA ASN A 191 1.74 -8.50 9.17
C ASN A 191 1.88 -9.31 10.46
N THR A 192 1.93 -8.64 11.62
CA THR A 192 2.17 -9.33 12.91
C THR A 192 1.05 -10.31 13.28
N LYS A 193 -0.19 -10.06 12.83
CA LYS A 193 -1.35 -10.94 13.04
C LYS A 193 -1.30 -12.23 12.21
N LEU A 194 -0.56 -12.24 11.10
CA LEU A 194 -0.52 -13.36 10.17
C LEU A 194 0.46 -14.45 10.61
N LEU A 195 0.06 -15.70 10.42
CA LEU A 195 0.91 -16.87 10.66
C LEU A 195 2.11 -16.87 9.70
N PRO A 196 3.25 -17.52 10.06
CA PRO A 196 4.46 -17.49 9.24
C PRO A 196 4.27 -17.91 7.78
N HIS A 197 3.43 -18.93 7.51
CA HIS A 197 3.14 -19.39 6.16
C HIS A 197 2.27 -18.40 5.35
N GLN A 198 1.43 -17.60 6.04
CA GLN A 198 0.62 -16.56 5.43
C GLN A 198 1.50 -15.37 5.05
N ASN A 199 2.37 -14.90 5.94
CA ASN A 199 3.40 -13.91 5.62
C ASN A 199 4.37 -14.40 4.52
N GLY A 200 4.70 -15.70 4.49
CA GLY A 200 5.45 -16.29 3.40
C GLY A 200 4.71 -16.26 2.05
N ARG A 201 3.38 -16.36 2.06
CA ARG A 201 2.55 -16.20 0.85
C ARG A 201 2.51 -14.75 0.40
N THR A 202 2.35 -13.79 1.32
CA THR A 202 2.27 -12.38 0.95
C THR A 202 3.56 -11.88 0.28
N ARG A 203 4.74 -12.28 0.81
CA ARG A 203 6.04 -12.04 0.17
C ARG A 203 6.12 -12.61 -1.24
N ARG A 204 5.75 -13.88 -1.43
CA ARG A 204 5.73 -14.50 -2.76
C ARG A 204 4.80 -13.78 -3.72
N ILE A 205 3.67 -13.26 -3.25
CA ILE A 205 2.78 -12.47 -4.09
C ILE A 205 3.50 -11.19 -4.55
N ALA A 206 4.06 -10.42 -3.61
CA ALA A 206 4.78 -9.19 -3.93
C ALA A 206 5.96 -9.42 -4.89
N GLU A 207 6.76 -10.48 -4.67
CA GLU A 207 7.87 -10.88 -5.53
C GLU A 207 7.41 -11.22 -6.96
N VAL A 208 6.33 -12.01 -7.10
CA VAL A 208 5.87 -12.48 -8.43
C VAL A 208 5.13 -11.38 -9.20
N THR A 209 4.56 -10.39 -8.50
CA THR A 209 3.91 -9.23 -9.12
C THR A 209 4.84 -8.02 -9.25
N ASP A 210 6.10 -8.14 -8.86
CA ASP A 210 7.10 -7.05 -8.84
C ASP A 210 6.61 -5.79 -8.12
N GLN A 211 5.90 -5.98 -7.01
CA GLN A 211 5.30 -4.90 -6.22
C GLN A 211 6.18 -4.57 -5.01
N PRO A 212 6.46 -3.29 -4.73
CA PRO A 212 7.27 -2.94 -3.59
C PRO A 212 6.54 -3.25 -2.27
N GLY A 213 7.28 -3.82 -1.31
CA GLY A 213 6.71 -4.32 -0.06
C GLY A 213 6.51 -3.24 1.01
N PHE A 214 5.55 -3.45 1.90
CA PHE A 214 5.47 -2.77 3.20
C PHE A 214 5.16 -3.77 4.32
N GLY A 215 5.31 -3.37 5.57
CA GLY A 215 4.92 -4.17 6.71
C GLY A 215 4.38 -3.35 7.86
N SER A 216 3.55 -4.00 8.67
CA SER A 216 2.81 -3.36 9.76
C SER A 216 2.61 -4.30 10.95
N SER A 217 2.34 -3.72 12.11
CA SER A 217 1.83 -4.46 13.24
C SER A 217 0.40 -4.94 13.01
N TYR A 218 -0.39 -4.23 12.18
CA TYR A 218 -1.82 -4.47 11.98
C TYR A 218 -2.58 -4.53 13.32
N ALA A 219 -2.13 -3.69 14.28
CA ALA A 219 -2.50 -3.81 15.69
C ALA A 219 -3.99 -3.54 15.93
N HIS A 220 -4.69 -4.52 16.49
CA HIS A 220 -6.02 -4.36 17.11
C HIS A 220 -5.88 -4.24 18.63
N LEU A 221 -4.78 -4.74 19.19
CA LEU A 221 -4.45 -4.67 20.60
C LEU A 221 -3.33 -3.63 20.80
N PRO A 222 -3.43 -2.72 21.80
CA PRO A 222 -2.42 -1.69 22.04
C PRO A 222 -0.99 -2.24 22.14
N GLY A 223 -0.82 -3.39 22.81
CA GLY A 223 0.48 -4.04 23.01
C GLY A 223 1.20 -4.50 21.74
N THR A 224 0.53 -4.51 20.59
CA THR A 224 1.08 -4.95 19.29
C THR A 224 1.67 -3.80 18.47
N VAL A 225 1.33 -2.55 18.77
CA VAL A 225 1.85 -1.38 18.03
C VAL A 225 3.37 -1.36 18.03
N GLY A 226 4.00 -1.19 16.87
CA GLY A 226 5.47 -1.20 16.72
C GLY A 226 6.12 -2.59 16.86
N GLU A 227 5.36 -3.68 16.74
CA GLU A 227 5.93 -5.03 16.55
C GLU A 227 6.53 -5.25 15.16
N ALA A 228 6.03 -4.54 14.16
CA ALA A 228 6.57 -4.50 12.82
C ALA A 228 6.35 -3.11 12.20
N TRP A 229 7.24 -2.72 11.29
CA TRP A 229 7.21 -1.42 10.64
C TRP A 229 7.88 -1.48 9.26
N THR A 230 7.63 -0.43 8.50
CA THR A 230 8.32 -0.12 7.24
C THR A 230 9.34 0.98 7.52
N GLU A 231 10.62 0.67 7.35
CA GLU A 231 11.72 1.62 7.54
C GLU A 231 12.09 2.26 6.20
N PHE A 232 11.94 3.58 6.09
CA PHE A 232 12.33 4.36 4.93
C PHE A 232 13.71 5.01 5.13
N GLU A 233 14.43 5.27 4.04
CA GLU A 233 15.58 6.19 4.05
C GLU A 233 15.10 7.65 3.98
N GLY A 234 15.55 8.49 4.91
CA GLY A 234 15.16 9.89 5.05
C GLY A 234 14.43 10.17 6.37
N ASP A 235 14.27 11.45 6.68
CA ASP A 235 13.40 11.94 7.76
C ASP A 235 12.14 12.52 7.13
N PHE A 236 10.98 12.20 7.69
CA PHE A 236 9.67 12.70 7.26
C PHE A 236 9.08 13.53 8.38
N ASP A 237 8.83 14.81 8.09
CA ASP A 237 8.45 15.79 9.10
C ASP A 237 6.94 15.78 9.42
N ASP A 238 6.12 15.18 8.55
CA ASP A 238 4.67 15.16 8.68
C ASP A 238 4.00 13.98 7.98
N ALA A 239 2.66 13.93 8.07
CA ALA A 239 1.86 12.87 7.47
C ALA A 239 1.94 12.86 5.94
N ASP A 240 1.99 14.03 5.30
CA ASP A 240 2.04 14.14 3.84
C ASP A 240 3.37 13.59 3.30
N ALA A 241 4.48 13.83 3.99
CA ALA A 241 5.78 13.26 3.68
C ALA A 241 5.77 11.72 3.74
N VAL A 242 5.04 11.13 4.70
CA VAL A 242 4.87 9.66 4.76
C VAL A 242 4.02 9.16 3.58
N VAL A 243 2.93 9.85 3.24
CA VAL A 243 2.10 9.50 2.07
C VAL A 243 2.92 9.58 0.78
N ASP A 244 3.69 10.65 0.61
CA ASP A 244 4.60 10.86 -0.52
C ASP A 244 5.68 9.78 -0.60
N ALA A 245 6.18 9.29 0.53
CA ALA A 245 7.15 8.23 0.56
C ALA A 245 6.62 6.92 -0.05
N PHE A 246 5.35 6.60 0.20
CA PHE A 246 4.68 5.49 -0.48
C PHE A 246 4.42 5.79 -1.95
N ARG A 247 3.87 6.98 -2.26
CA ARG A 247 3.56 7.42 -3.64
C ARG A 247 4.77 7.37 -4.57
N GLN A 248 5.93 7.81 -4.08
CA GLN A 248 7.18 7.89 -4.84
C GLN A 248 8.01 6.61 -4.77
N GLU A 249 7.45 5.53 -4.20
CA GLU A 249 8.14 4.25 -4.02
C GLU A 249 9.52 4.40 -3.37
N ARG A 250 9.63 5.26 -2.35
CA ARG A 250 10.90 5.53 -1.67
C ARG A 250 11.51 4.21 -1.17
N PRO A 251 12.84 4.03 -1.28
CA PRO A 251 13.52 2.84 -0.80
C PRO A 251 13.17 2.55 0.65
N ARG A 252 12.76 1.31 0.91
CA ARG A 252 12.24 0.89 2.21
C ARG A 252 12.57 -0.55 2.53
N THR A 253 12.62 -0.87 3.81
CA THR A 253 12.82 -2.22 4.32
C THR A 253 11.74 -2.55 5.33
N VAL A 254 11.19 -3.75 5.24
CA VAL A 254 10.22 -4.25 6.22
C VAL A 254 10.96 -4.90 7.38
N VAL A 255 10.69 -4.43 8.59
CA VAL A 255 11.36 -4.87 9.82
C VAL A 255 10.31 -5.30 10.82
N HIS A 256 10.62 -6.34 11.60
CA HIS A 256 9.79 -6.77 12.71
C HIS A 256 10.63 -7.18 13.90
N ARG A 257 10.04 -7.11 15.08
CA ARG A 257 10.66 -7.58 16.32
C ARG A 257 10.81 -9.10 16.29
N GLY A 258 11.85 -9.60 16.95
CA GLY A 258 12.10 -11.03 17.11
C GLY A 258 11.65 -11.57 18.47
N GLY A 259 11.79 -12.89 18.64
CA GLY A 259 11.66 -13.55 19.93
C GLY A 259 10.24 -13.97 20.32
N VAL A 260 10.13 -14.66 21.46
CA VAL A 260 8.90 -15.31 21.92
C VAL A 260 7.78 -14.30 22.21
N ARG A 261 8.12 -13.14 22.78
CA ARG A 261 7.12 -12.10 23.09
C ARG A 261 6.40 -11.60 21.84
N HIS A 262 7.15 -11.38 20.76
CA HIS A 262 6.59 -10.99 19.47
C HIS A 262 5.64 -12.06 18.92
N GLN A 263 6.05 -13.33 18.95
CA GLN A 263 5.21 -14.45 18.51
C GLN A 263 3.92 -14.58 19.34
N LEU A 264 3.99 -14.38 20.66
CA LEU A 264 2.81 -14.38 21.53
C LEU A 264 1.86 -13.22 21.21
N ARG A 265 2.38 -12.02 20.93
CA ARG A 265 1.57 -10.87 20.51
C ARG A 265 0.85 -11.14 19.20
N GLY A 266 1.56 -11.68 18.20
CA GLY A 266 0.93 -12.10 16.94
C GLY A 266 -0.14 -13.18 17.12
N LEU A 267 0.08 -14.14 18.02
CA LEU A 267 -0.94 -15.16 18.35
C LEU A 267 -2.17 -14.55 19.04
N LEU A 268 -1.97 -13.57 19.93
CA LEU A 268 -3.08 -12.86 20.58
C LEU A 268 -3.90 -12.07 19.58
N GLU A 269 -3.27 -11.37 18.62
CA GLU A 269 -3.95 -10.73 17.50
C GLU A 269 -4.74 -11.73 16.65
N PHE A 270 -4.14 -12.88 16.34
CA PHE A 270 -4.81 -13.93 15.58
C PHE A 270 -6.00 -14.52 16.35
N ALA A 271 -5.87 -14.75 17.66
CA ALA A 271 -6.95 -15.21 18.51
C ALA A 271 -8.06 -14.17 18.64
N HIS A 272 -7.69 -12.88 18.71
CA HIS A 272 -8.63 -11.76 18.73
C HIS A 272 -9.51 -11.75 17.47
N LEU A 273 -8.96 -12.07 16.29
CA LEU A 273 -9.76 -12.24 15.07
C LEU A 273 -10.82 -13.33 15.21
N GLY A 274 -10.52 -14.43 15.91
CA GLY A 274 -11.49 -15.49 16.19
C GLY A 274 -12.59 -15.01 17.13
N TYR A 275 -12.24 -14.20 18.14
CA TYR A 275 -13.20 -13.59 19.04
C TYR A 275 -14.09 -12.57 18.33
N GLU A 276 -13.51 -11.61 17.59
CA GLU A 276 -14.24 -10.64 16.77
C GLU A 276 -15.14 -11.35 15.77
N ASN A 277 -14.66 -12.32 15.00
CA ASN A 277 -15.51 -13.05 14.06
C ASN A 277 -16.56 -13.95 14.73
N THR A 278 -16.47 -14.24 16.02
CA THR A 278 -17.50 -14.98 16.76
C THR A 278 -18.51 -14.03 17.38
N TRP A 279 -18.05 -12.93 17.98
CA TRP A 279 -18.90 -11.90 18.56
C TRP A 279 -19.54 -11.08 17.45
N GLU A 280 -18.82 -10.46 16.53
CA GLU A 280 -19.42 -9.73 15.39
C GLU A 280 -20.34 -10.60 14.53
N LYS A 281 -20.20 -11.94 14.49
CA LYS A 281 -21.21 -12.80 13.86
C LYS A 281 -22.51 -12.88 14.66
N LEU A 282 -22.41 -12.91 15.99
CA LEU A 282 -23.56 -12.78 16.88
C LEU A 282 -24.13 -11.36 16.81
N ASP A 283 -23.30 -10.33 16.80
CA ASP A 283 -23.72 -8.94 16.70
C ASP A 283 -24.30 -8.60 15.33
N ARG A 284 -23.78 -9.15 14.21
CA ARG A 284 -24.39 -9.01 12.88
C ARG A 284 -25.73 -9.74 12.72
N LEU A 285 -26.01 -10.74 13.55
CA LEU A 285 -27.37 -11.29 13.68
C LEU A 285 -28.32 -10.31 14.41
N PHE A 286 -27.77 -9.29 15.10
CA PHE A 286 -28.50 -8.32 15.93
C PHE A 286 -28.33 -6.82 15.54
N LEU A 287 -27.39 -6.42 14.68
CA LEU A 287 -27.08 -5.06 14.24
C LEU A 287 -27.59 -4.84 12.80
N SER A 288 -28.73 -4.16 12.61
CA SER A 288 -28.93 -2.70 12.52
C SER A 288 -28.11 -2.06 11.39
N GLY A 289 -28.75 -1.75 10.26
CA GLY A 289 -28.14 -1.19 9.05
C GLY A 289 -27.62 0.25 9.15
N ASP A 290 -26.94 0.61 10.24
CA ASP A 290 -26.48 1.96 10.59
C ASP A 290 -24.93 2.06 10.67
N GLU A 291 -24.19 1.14 10.04
CA GLU A 291 -22.72 1.24 9.96
C GLU A 291 -22.32 2.62 9.35
N PRO A 292 -21.44 3.41 10.01
CA PRO A 292 -21.21 4.82 9.64
C PRO A 292 -20.67 5.06 8.23
N THR A 293 -20.16 4.01 7.61
CA THR A 293 -19.44 4.04 6.33
C THR A 293 -20.22 3.38 5.19
N LEU A 294 -21.47 2.97 5.43
CA LEU A 294 -22.34 2.42 4.38
C LEU A 294 -22.61 3.44 3.28
N PRO A 295 -22.72 3.03 2.00
CA PRO A 295 -23.02 3.93 0.89
C PRO A 295 -24.35 4.67 1.04
N THR A 296 -25.29 4.08 1.79
CA THR A 296 -26.61 4.66 2.09
C THR A 296 -26.56 5.79 3.12
N ASN A 297 -25.42 6.00 3.77
CA ASN A 297 -25.28 7.06 4.76
C ASN A 297 -25.39 8.45 4.10
N VAL A 298 -26.08 9.37 4.78
CA VAL A 298 -26.36 10.73 4.30
C VAL A 298 -25.11 11.51 3.90
N VAL A 299 -23.95 11.21 4.50
CA VAL A 299 -22.66 11.85 4.20
C VAL A 299 -22.22 11.66 2.73
N TYR A 300 -22.73 10.62 2.07
CA TYR A 300 -22.40 10.33 0.68
C TYR A 300 -23.39 10.91 -0.32
N GLU A 301 -24.50 11.49 0.15
CA GLU A 301 -25.51 12.18 -0.67
C GLU A 301 -26.02 11.34 -1.87
N GLY A 302 -26.02 10.00 -1.71
CA GLY A 302 -26.44 9.06 -2.74
C GLY A 302 -25.47 8.91 -3.93
N ARG A 303 -24.29 9.53 -3.89
CA ARG A 303 -23.25 9.48 -4.97
C ARG A 303 -22.83 8.06 -5.35
N PHE A 304 -22.98 7.10 -4.44
CA PHE A 304 -22.50 5.72 -4.61
C PHE A 304 -23.62 4.67 -4.70
N ASN A 305 -24.88 5.09 -4.88
CA ASN A 305 -26.04 4.18 -4.86
C ASN A 305 -26.04 3.16 -6.03
N ASP A 306 -25.53 3.58 -7.19
CA ASP A 306 -25.42 2.78 -8.41
C ASP A 306 -24.28 1.75 -8.34
N VAL A 307 -23.21 2.08 -7.63
CA VAL A 307 -22.04 1.22 -7.42
C VAL A 307 -22.04 0.47 -6.10
N SER A 308 -23.05 0.67 -5.26
CA SER A 308 -23.23 -0.10 -4.02
C SER A 308 -23.64 -1.55 -4.34
N VAL A 309 -22.92 -2.51 -3.74
CA VAL A 309 -23.09 -3.95 -3.98
C VAL A 309 -24.26 -4.58 -3.22
N TYR A 310 -24.82 -3.85 -2.25
CA TYR A 310 -26.03 -4.25 -1.53
C TYR A 310 -27.20 -3.33 -1.90
N SER A 311 -28.38 -3.90 -2.05
CA SER A 311 -29.63 -3.13 -2.17
C SER A 311 -30.24 -2.95 -0.77
N GLY A 312 -30.19 -1.74 -0.22
CA GLY A 312 -30.80 -1.41 1.08
C GLY A 312 -29.83 -1.46 2.26
N THR A 313 -30.35 -1.57 3.49
CA THR A 313 -29.56 -1.82 4.71
C THR A 313 -28.91 -3.20 4.65
N LEU A 314 -27.68 -3.37 5.16
CA LEU A 314 -26.89 -4.63 5.16
C LEU A 314 -27.66 -5.91 5.58
N SER A 315 -28.78 -5.76 6.29
CA SER A 315 -29.68 -6.86 6.66
C SER A 315 -30.39 -7.52 5.46
N ASP A 316 -30.57 -6.80 4.35
CA ASP A 316 -31.02 -7.37 3.08
C ASP A 316 -29.83 -8.01 2.35
N TYR A 317 -29.52 -9.26 2.74
CA TYR A 317 -28.53 -10.16 2.14
C TYR A 317 -28.93 -10.62 0.71
N ARG A 318 -29.33 -9.69 -0.16
CA ARG A 318 -29.44 -9.94 -1.59
C ARG A 318 -28.38 -9.13 -2.31
N PRO A 319 -27.29 -9.76 -2.79
CA PRO A 319 -26.43 -9.09 -3.75
C PRO A 319 -27.28 -8.64 -4.94
N LYS A 320 -27.00 -7.45 -5.46
CA LYS A 320 -27.63 -6.96 -6.69
C LYS A 320 -27.22 -7.81 -7.90
#